data_AF-A0A7J6VJX6-F1
#
_entry.id   AF-A0A7J6VJX6-F1
#
_cell.length_a   1.000
_cell.length_b   1.000
_cell.length_c   1.000
_cell.angle_alpha   90.00
_cell.angle_beta   90.00
_cell.angle_gamma   90.00
#
_symmetry.space_group_name_H-M   'P 1'
#
loop_
_entity.id
_entity.type
_entity.pdbx_description
1 polymer ?
#
loop_
_entity_poly.entity_id
_entity_poly.type
_entity_poly.pdbx_seq_one_letter_code
_entity_poly.pdbx_strand_id
1 'polypeptide(L)'
;MRLQTFSPFLFCFYSYVFIANFAKADNNSQNRGVTDYHVGVVLDMDSDIGKVGWNCIQIAFSDFYSANSDYRTKLFLHLRDSRGDNVQAAFA
;
A
#
# COMPACT_ATOMS: atom_id res chain seq x y z
N MET A 1 28.48 3.28 -27.41
CA MET A 1 27.28 3.40 -26.57
C MET A 1 26.87 1.98 -26.17
N ARG A 2 27.24 1.52 -24.96
CA ARG A 2 26.93 0.15 -24.50
C ARG A 2 25.55 0.18 -23.86
N LEU A 3 24.57 -0.43 -24.52
CA LEU A 3 23.25 -0.67 -23.95
C LEU A 3 23.42 -1.66 -22.78
N GLN A 4 23.22 -1.15 -21.56
CA GLN A 4 23.13 -1.97 -20.36
C GLN A 4 22.01 -2.99 -20.58
N THR A 5 22.36 -4.25 -20.73
CA THR A 5 21.42 -5.37 -20.90
C THR A 5 20.61 -5.50 -19.61
N PHE A 6 19.43 -4.86 -19.59
CA PHE A 6 18.39 -5.12 -18.60
C PHE A 6 17.95 -6.58 -18.77
N SER A 7 18.62 -7.49 -18.07
CA SER A 7 18.34 -8.91 -18.13
C SER A 7 16.91 -9.14 -17.61
N PRO A 8 15.98 -9.63 -18.45
CA PRO A 8 14.58 -9.83 -18.05
C PRO A 8 14.44 -10.85 -16.91
N PHE A 9 15.45 -11.72 -16.75
CA PHE A 9 15.54 -12.67 -15.65
C PHE A 9 15.64 -11.98 -14.28
N LEU A 10 16.42 -10.90 -14.17
CA LEU A 10 16.60 -10.17 -12.90
C LEU A 10 15.31 -9.50 -12.43
N PHE A 11 14.50 -9.01 -13.38
CA PHE A 11 13.21 -8.39 -13.09
C PHE A 11 12.19 -9.41 -12.56
N CYS A 12 12.20 -10.63 -13.12
CA CYS A 12 11.31 -11.72 -12.72
C CYS A 12 11.66 -12.28 -11.33
N PHE A 13 12.96 -12.38 -11.03
CA PHE A 13 13.42 -12.75 -9.68
C PHE A 13 13.01 -11.71 -8.63
N TYR A 14 13.13 -10.41 -8.95
CA TYR A 14 12.77 -9.34 -8.03
C TYR A 14 11.26 -9.33 -7.71
N SER A 15 10.41 -9.50 -8.72
CA SER A 15 8.96 -9.57 -8.51
C SER A 15 8.53 -10.80 -7.72
N TYR A 16 9.17 -11.96 -7.95
CA TYR A 16 8.89 -13.18 -7.20
C TYR A 16 9.23 -13.07 -5.71
N VAL A 17 10.39 -12.50 -5.39
CA VAL A 17 10.81 -12.25 -3.99
C VAL A 17 9.86 -11.26 -3.31
N PHE A 18 9.41 -10.22 -4.01
CA PHE A 18 8.45 -9.26 -3.47
C PHE A 18 7.14 -9.93 -3.05
N ILE A 19 6.56 -10.78 -3.91
CA ILE A 19 5.30 -11.50 -3.61
C ILE A 19 5.48 -12.47 -2.43
N ALA A 20 6.59 -13.21 -2.36
CA ALA A 20 6.81 -14.21 -1.32
C ALA A 20 6.97 -13.62 0.09
N ASN A 21 7.38 -12.36 0.22
CA ASN A 21 7.52 -11.69 1.52
C ASN A 21 6.17 -11.22 2.09
N PHE A 22 5.16 -10.97 1.26
CA PHE A 22 3.82 -10.60 1.72
C PHE A 22 3.07 -11.77 2.37
N ALA A 23 3.38 -13.02 2.02
CA ALA A 23 2.59 -14.19 2.40
C ALA A 23 2.77 -14.68 3.86
N LYS A 24 3.41 -13.91 4.75
CA LYS A 24 3.65 -14.30 6.15
C LYS A 24 2.97 -13.33 7.11
N ALA A 25 1.68 -13.56 7.40
CA ALA A 25 0.94 -12.85 8.44
C ALA A 25 0.52 -13.82 9.57
N ASP A 26 0.98 -13.52 10.78
CA ASP A 26 0.75 -14.29 12.02
C ASP A 26 -0.50 -13.75 12.74
N ASN A 27 -1.37 -14.63 13.23
CA ASN A 27 -2.71 -14.25 13.75
C ASN A 27 -2.76 -14.44 15.28
N ASN A 28 -2.62 -13.35 16.03
CA ASN A 28 -2.89 -13.33 17.46
C ASN A 28 -3.97 -12.29 17.78
N SER A 29 -5.20 -12.77 17.95
CA SER A 29 -6.41 -11.95 18.06
C SER A 29 -6.68 -11.58 19.52
N GLN A 30 -6.50 -10.31 19.89
CA GLN A 30 -6.80 -9.81 21.24
C GLN A 30 -8.01 -8.86 21.21
N ASN A 31 -9.03 -9.21 22.02
CA ASN A 31 -10.39 -8.67 22.02
C ASN A 31 -10.46 -7.21 22.56
N ARG A 32 -10.68 -6.22 21.70
CA ARG A 32 -10.94 -4.81 22.04
C ARG A 32 -12.01 -4.22 21.11
N GLY A 33 -12.88 -3.35 21.63
CA GLY A 33 -14.13 -2.88 20.98
C GLY A 33 -13.96 -2.15 19.63
N VAL A 34 -15.07 -2.07 18.86
CA VAL A 34 -15.15 -1.39 17.55
C VAL A 34 -14.71 0.06 17.70
N THR A 35 -13.68 0.44 16.95
CA THR A 35 -13.16 1.81 16.93
C THR A 35 -12.94 2.22 15.48
N ASP A 36 -13.53 3.34 15.08
CA ASP A 36 -13.41 3.88 13.72
C ASP A 36 -12.23 4.86 13.67
N TYR A 37 -11.33 4.69 12.72
CA TYR A 37 -10.14 5.53 12.56
C TYR A 37 -10.06 6.13 11.16
N HIS A 38 -9.95 7.45 11.08
CA HIS A 38 -9.79 8.18 9.83
C HIS A 38 -8.31 8.41 9.56
N VAL A 39 -7.83 7.96 8.41
CA VAL A 39 -6.43 8.08 8.01
C VAL A 39 -6.35 8.81 6.68
N GLY A 40 -5.71 9.97 6.66
CA GLY A 40 -5.40 10.70 5.44
C GLY A 40 -4.15 10.13 4.77
N VAL A 41 -4.25 9.80 3.49
CA VAL A 41 -3.12 9.33 2.68
C VAL A 41 -2.89 10.37 1.58
N VAL A 42 -1.72 11.00 1.61
CA VAL A 42 -1.33 11.99 0.60
C VAL A 42 -0.30 11.36 -0.32
N LEU A 43 -0.68 11.19 -1.59
CA LEU A 43 0.15 10.57 -2.61
C LEU A 43 0.08 11.41 -3.88
N ASP A 44 1.18 11.48 -4.60
CA ASP A 44 1.20 12.05 -5.93
C ASP A 44 0.59 11.07 -6.94
N MET A 45 -0.68 11.25 -7.28
CA MET A 45 -1.38 10.33 -8.18
C MET A 45 -1.01 10.53 -9.64
N ASP A 46 -0.27 11.60 -9.98
CA ASP A 46 0.27 11.80 -11.32
C ASP A 46 1.52 10.95 -11.57
N SER A 47 2.24 10.55 -10.51
CA SER A 47 3.38 9.65 -10.59
C SER A 47 2.97 8.18 -10.63
N ASP A 48 3.65 7.39 -11.47
CA ASP A 48 3.49 5.93 -11.51
C ASP A 48 3.76 5.29 -10.14
N ILE A 49 4.67 5.86 -9.36
CA ILE A 49 5.00 5.38 -8.00
C ILE A 49 3.82 5.63 -7.04
N GLY A 50 3.13 6.76 -7.15
CA GLY A 50 1.97 7.05 -6.30
C GLY A 50 0.77 6.17 -6.63
N LYS A 51 0.55 5.87 -7.92
CA LYS A 51 -0.48 4.91 -8.36
C LYS A 51 -0.20 3.49 -7.85
N VAL A 52 1.05 3.03 -7.99
CA VAL A 52 1.47 1.71 -7.48
C VAL A 52 1.38 1.65 -5.96
N GLY A 53 1.79 2.72 -5.27
CA GLY A 53 1.68 2.85 -3.81
C GLY A 53 0.23 2.79 -3.33
N TRP A 54 -0.67 3.53 -3.97
CA TRP A 54 -2.10 3.51 -3.64
C TRP A 54 -2.73 2.12 -3.86
N ASN A 55 -2.40 1.45 -4.97
CA ASN A 55 -2.88 0.11 -5.23
C ASN A 55 -2.35 -0.90 -4.18
N CYS A 56 -1.09 -0.78 -3.79
CA CYS A 56 -0.50 -1.59 -2.72
C CYS A 56 -1.24 -1.40 -1.39
N ILE A 57 -1.55 -0.14 -1.02
CA ILE A 57 -2.32 0.18 0.17
C ILE A 57 -3.72 -0.42 0.10
N GLN A 58 -4.43 -0.30 -1.03
CA GLN A 58 -5.76 -0.90 -1.20
C GLN A 58 -5.74 -2.43 -1.08
N ILE A 59 -4.76 -3.09 -1.70
CA ILE A 59 -4.62 -4.55 -1.64
C ILE A 59 -4.29 -4.98 -0.21
N ALA A 60 -3.32 -4.34 0.44
CA ALA A 60 -2.95 -4.64 1.82
C ALA A 60 -4.12 -4.38 2.79
N PHE A 61 -4.90 -3.33 2.56
CA PHE A 61 -6.11 -3.03 3.32
C PHE A 61 -7.17 -4.12 3.13
N SER A 62 -7.44 -4.52 1.88
CA SER A 62 -8.37 -5.61 1.58
C SER A 62 -7.92 -6.94 2.18
N ASP A 63 -6.64 -7.28 2.06
CA ASP A 63 -6.04 -8.50 2.59
C ASP A 63 -6.12 -8.52 4.12
N PHE A 64 -5.82 -7.38 4.76
CA PHE A 64 -5.94 -7.23 6.21
C PHE A 64 -7.35 -7.51 6.74
N TYR A 65 -8.38 -6.93 6.12
CA TYR A 65 -9.78 -7.18 6.50
C TYR A 65 -10.32 -8.54 6.06
N SER A 66 -9.72 -9.17 5.05
CA SER A 66 -10.09 -10.52 4.60
C SER A 66 -9.49 -11.59 5.51
N ALA A 67 -8.25 -11.41 5.94
CA ALA A 67 -7.59 -12.28 6.91
C ALA A 67 -8.16 -12.08 8.33
N ASN A 68 -8.64 -10.87 8.63
CA ASN A 68 -9.22 -10.54 9.92
C ASN A 68 -10.69 -10.12 9.77
N SER A 69 -11.57 -11.07 9.42
CA SER A 69 -13.02 -10.79 9.29
C SER A 69 -13.66 -10.29 10.59
N ASP A 70 -13.09 -10.66 11.74
CA ASP A 70 -13.50 -10.21 13.07
C ASP A 70 -12.76 -8.94 13.53
N TYR A 71 -11.96 -8.29 12.65
CA TYR A 71 -11.32 -7.02 12.98
C TYR A 71 -12.36 -5.92 13.05
N ARG A 72 -12.68 -5.55 14.27
CA ARG A 72 -13.71 -4.55 14.59
C ARG A 72 -13.24 -3.12 14.38
N THR A 73 -11.96 -2.89 14.13
CA THR A 73 -11.41 -1.56 13.86
C THR A 73 -11.61 -1.21 12.40
N LYS A 74 -12.45 -0.22 12.08
CA LYS A 74 -12.66 0.21 10.68
C LYS A 74 -11.81 1.43 10.35
N LEU A 75 -10.83 1.24 9.48
CA LEU A 75 -9.99 2.30 8.95
C LEU A 75 -10.67 2.90 7.71
N PHE A 76 -10.77 4.22 7.67
CA PHE A 76 -11.23 4.96 6.51
C PHE A 76 -10.05 5.70 5.90
N LEU A 77 -9.58 5.22 4.75
CA LEU A 77 -8.50 5.83 3.99
C LEU A 77 -9.04 6.97 3.13
N HIS A 78 -8.58 8.18 3.39
CA HIS A 78 -8.89 9.36 2.59
C HIS A 78 -7.70 9.67 1.70
N LEU A 79 -7.79 9.25 0.42
CA LEU A 79 -6.77 9.58 -0.56
C LEU A 79 -6.88 11.06 -0.95
N ARG A 80 -5.77 11.79 -0.80
CA ARG A 80 -5.62 13.14 -1.32
C ARG A 80 -4.47 13.18 -2.31
N ASP A 81 -4.80 13.65 -3.51
CA ASP A 81 -3.86 13.76 -4.61
C ASP A 81 -2.97 15.00 -4.42
N SER A 82 -1.66 14.78 -4.39
CA SER A 82 -0.64 15.82 -4.27
C SER A 82 -0.34 16.52 -5.60
N ARG A 83 -0.65 15.92 -6.76
CA ARG A 83 -0.34 16.45 -8.12
C ARG A 83 1.08 16.99 -8.28
N GLY A 84 2.06 16.33 -7.66
CA GLY A 84 3.46 16.78 -7.62
C GLY A 84 3.74 18.06 -6.82
N ASP A 85 2.74 18.65 -6.15
CA ASP A 85 2.92 19.81 -5.27
C ASP A 85 2.83 19.42 -3.78
N ASN A 86 4.01 19.27 -3.19
CA ASN A 86 4.21 18.94 -1.77
C ASN A 86 3.60 20.01 -0.84
N VAL A 87 3.52 21.25 -1.31
CA VAL A 87 3.04 22.41 -0.57
C VAL A 87 1.51 22.29 -0.48
N GLN A 88 0.82 22.15 -1.60
CA GLN A 88 -0.63 21.92 -1.64
C GLN A 88 -1.07 20.65 -0.87
N ALA A 89 -0.22 19.63 -0.84
CA ALA A 89 -0.39 18.42 -0.04
C ALA A 89 -0.25 18.63 1.49
N ALA A 90 0.56 19.59 1.95
CA ALA A 90 0.76 19.86 3.38
C ALA A 90 -0.25 20.87 3.96
N PHE A 91 -0.85 21.72 3.12
CA PHE A 91 -1.70 22.85 3.58
C PHE A 91 -3.20 22.57 3.71
N ALA A 92 -3.72 21.47 3.17
CA ALA A 92 -5.14 21.10 3.33
C ALA A 92 -5.38 19.92 4.28
#